data_AF-A0A078HAF1-F1
#
_entry.id   AF-A0A078HAF1-F1
#
_cell.length_a   1.000
_cell.length_b   1.000
_cell.length_c   1.000
_cell.angle_alpha   90.00
_cell.angle_beta   90.00
_cell.angle_gamma   90.00
#
_symmetry.space_group_name_H-M   'P 1'
#
loop_
_entity.id
_entity.type
_entity.pdbx_description
1 polymer ?
#
loop_
_entity_poly.entity_id
_entity_poly.type
_entity_poly.pdbx_seq_one_letter_code
_entity_poly.pdbx_strand_id
1 'polypeptide(L)'
;MDPKELPPNVRDDKISEETKKLISSLPSHTDSQGQKLCKYQGCWYYYNTLQGVLNFQSGFQPQDTDIILASYPKSGTTWLKALTVALLGRSKNHSSSNDHPLLSSPNLDNFSATPRLFSTHMPLHAMQETLKQSPCKIVYVCRNLKDTILDSMFKSLCNGTIFYGPFWDHLLSYWRGSFKDPKHVLFMRYEEMKAEPHEQIKRHADFLGCPFTKQEEESGVFGG
;
A
#
# COMPACT_ATOMS: atom_id res chain seq x y z
N MET A 1 -10.70 -21.51 -18.83
CA MET A 1 -10.74 -20.04 -18.82
C MET A 1 -9.70 -19.55 -19.80
N ASP A 2 -10.04 -18.56 -20.62
CA ASP A 2 -9.06 -17.92 -21.51
C ASP A 2 -8.01 -17.20 -20.63
N PRO A 3 -6.70 -17.41 -20.83
CA PRO A 3 -5.65 -16.70 -20.09
C PRO A 3 -5.80 -15.17 -20.11
N LYS A 4 -6.46 -14.61 -21.13
CA LYS A 4 -6.74 -13.16 -21.24
C LYS A 4 -7.89 -12.67 -20.36
N GLU A 5 -8.69 -13.56 -19.77
CA GLU A 5 -9.76 -13.21 -18.83
C GLU A 5 -9.28 -13.12 -17.38
N LEU A 6 -8.07 -13.60 -17.07
CA LEU A 6 -7.51 -13.50 -15.72
C LEU A 6 -7.17 -12.05 -15.35
N PRO A 7 -7.24 -11.66 -14.07
CA PRO A 7 -6.74 -10.36 -13.61
C PRO A 7 -5.26 -10.15 -13.99
N PRO A 8 -4.82 -8.94 -14.37
CA PRO A 8 -3.45 -8.69 -14.86
C PRO A 8 -2.33 -9.15 -13.91
N ASN A 9 -2.56 -9.07 -12.60
CA ASN A 9 -1.61 -9.49 -11.57
C ASN A 9 -1.44 -11.02 -11.44
N VAL A 10 -2.36 -11.78 -12.03
CA VAL A 10 -2.43 -13.26 -11.99
C VAL A 10 -1.92 -13.89 -13.29
N ARG A 11 -1.86 -13.13 -14.38
CA ARG A 11 -1.27 -13.57 -15.66
C ARG A 11 0.23 -13.83 -15.53
N ASP A 12 0.80 -14.44 -16.57
CA ASP A 12 2.23 -14.74 -16.71
C ASP A 12 2.83 -14.20 -18.04
N ASP A 13 2.11 -13.30 -18.69
CA ASP A 13 2.42 -12.75 -20.01
C ASP A 13 3.53 -11.68 -20.02
N LYS A 14 3.90 -11.13 -18.85
CA LYS A 14 4.85 -10.01 -18.72
C LYS A 14 6.08 -10.32 -17.88
N ILE A 15 6.51 -11.59 -17.87
CA ILE A 15 7.65 -12.06 -17.09
C ILE A 15 8.90 -12.17 -17.96
N SER A 16 10.02 -11.60 -17.51
CA SER A 16 11.32 -11.74 -18.20
C SER A 16 11.86 -13.17 -18.09
N GLU A 17 12.76 -13.57 -19.00
CA GLU A 17 13.35 -14.90 -18.98
C GLU A 17 14.18 -15.15 -17.70
N GLU A 18 14.86 -14.11 -17.20
CA GLU A 18 15.60 -14.17 -15.94
C GLU A 18 14.65 -14.45 -14.77
N THR A 19 13.50 -13.77 -14.72
CA THR A 19 12.49 -14.00 -13.68
C THR A 19 11.85 -15.37 -13.81
N LYS A 20 11.60 -15.87 -15.03
CA LYS A 20 11.11 -17.26 -15.23
C LYS A 20 12.12 -18.28 -14.70
N LYS A 21 13.42 -18.07 -14.95
CA LYS A 21 14.50 -18.91 -14.44
C LYS A 21 14.61 -18.84 -12.91
N LEU A 22 14.39 -17.67 -12.31
CA LEU A 22 14.31 -17.55 -10.86
C LEU A 22 13.11 -18.34 -10.32
N ILE A 23 11.91 -18.11 -10.86
CA ILE A 23 10.67 -18.76 -10.42
C ILE A 23 10.79 -20.29 -10.43
N SER A 24 11.44 -20.88 -11.44
CA SER A 24 11.60 -22.34 -11.51
C SER A 24 12.45 -22.93 -10.38
N SER A 25 13.25 -22.12 -9.70
CA SER A 25 14.05 -22.52 -8.53
C SER A 25 13.36 -22.26 -7.18
N LEU A 26 12.25 -21.50 -7.17
CA LEU A 26 11.56 -21.11 -5.94
C LEU A 26 10.52 -22.15 -5.51
N PRO A 27 10.22 -22.26 -4.20
CA PRO A 27 9.08 -23.05 -3.74
C PRO A 27 7.79 -22.55 -4.39
N SER A 28 6.95 -23.47 -4.86
CA SER A 28 5.69 -23.15 -5.52
C SER A 28 4.48 -23.70 -4.76
N HIS A 29 3.34 -23.06 -4.95
CA HIS A 29 2.06 -23.48 -4.39
C HIS A 29 0.93 -23.12 -5.35
N THR A 30 -0.18 -23.84 -5.28
CA THR A 30 -1.41 -23.51 -6.01
C THR A 30 -2.45 -23.07 -5.02
N ASP A 31 -2.97 -21.85 -5.16
CA ASP A 31 -3.97 -21.32 -4.24
C ASP A 31 -5.35 -21.97 -4.45
N SER A 32 -6.32 -21.59 -3.60
CA SER A 32 -7.69 -22.09 -3.66
C SER A 32 -8.45 -21.74 -4.95
N GLN A 33 -7.88 -20.86 -5.79
CA GLN A 33 -8.42 -20.44 -7.08
C GLN A 33 -7.67 -21.08 -8.25
N GLY A 34 -6.76 -22.03 -7.99
CA GLY A 34 -5.98 -22.72 -9.02
C GLY A 34 -4.79 -21.92 -9.55
N GLN A 35 -4.45 -20.78 -8.94
CA GLN A 35 -3.39 -19.89 -9.41
C GLN A 35 -2.05 -20.23 -8.79
N LYS A 36 -0.98 -20.14 -9.60
CA LYS A 36 0.39 -20.47 -9.16
C LYS A 36 1.03 -19.32 -8.39
N LEU A 37 1.51 -19.65 -7.20
CA LEU A 37 2.30 -18.79 -6.33
C LEU A 37 3.74 -19.32 -6.26
N CYS A 38 4.69 -18.41 -6.10
CA CYS A 38 6.08 -18.73 -5.75
C CYS A 38 6.48 -17.99 -4.47
N LYS A 39 7.33 -18.62 -3.65
CA LYS A 39 7.82 -18.03 -2.40
C LYS A 39 9.16 -17.33 -2.63
N TYR A 40 9.21 -16.02 -2.44
CA TYR A 40 10.41 -15.20 -2.56
C TYR A 40 10.58 -14.32 -1.32
N GLN A 41 11.77 -14.29 -0.74
CA GLN A 41 12.09 -13.50 0.47
C GLN A 41 11.07 -13.66 1.62
N GLY A 42 10.50 -14.85 1.78
CA GLY A 42 9.53 -15.15 2.83
C GLY A 42 8.06 -14.95 2.46
N CYS A 43 7.75 -14.28 1.34
CA CYS A 43 6.38 -14.01 0.91
C CYS A 43 5.97 -14.76 -0.36
N TRP A 44 4.67 -15.04 -0.49
CA TRP A 44 4.09 -15.70 -1.66
C TRP A 44 3.58 -14.69 -2.69
N TYR A 45 4.00 -14.84 -3.94
CA TYR A 45 3.64 -13.93 -5.04
C TYR A 45 3.10 -14.70 -6.24
N TYR A 46 2.11 -14.12 -6.92
CA TYR A 46 1.87 -14.44 -8.34
C TYR A 46 3.07 -13.98 -9.17
N TYR A 47 3.29 -14.62 -10.30
CA TYR A 47 4.52 -14.45 -11.06
C TYR A 47 4.70 -13.03 -11.63
N ASN A 48 3.65 -12.44 -12.22
CA ASN A 48 3.66 -11.04 -12.65
C ASN A 48 3.91 -10.08 -11.47
N THR A 49 3.42 -10.42 -10.28
CA THR A 49 3.67 -9.61 -9.07
C THR A 49 5.13 -9.71 -8.62
N LEU A 50 5.72 -10.91 -8.66
CA LEU A 50 7.15 -11.08 -8.35
C LEU A 50 8.01 -10.27 -9.33
N GLN A 51 7.70 -10.26 -10.63
CA GLN A 51 8.39 -9.40 -11.59
C GLN A 51 8.35 -7.92 -11.16
N GLY A 52 7.19 -7.44 -10.70
CA GLY A 52 7.05 -6.08 -10.16
C GLY A 52 7.93 -5.83 -8.93
N VAL A 53 7.99 -6.79 -8.01
CA VAL A 53 8.88 -6.73 -6.83
C VAL A 53 10.35 -6.63 -7.24
N LEU A 54 10.80 -7.44 -8.20
CA LEU A 54 12.18 -7.43 -8.69
C LEU A 54 12.52 -6.13 -9.43
N ASN A 55 11.57 -5.59 -10.21
CA ASN A 55 11.72 -4.31 -10.87
C ASN A 55 11.84 -3.16 -9.86
N PHE A 56 11.05 -3.18 -8.80
CA PHE A 56 11.17 -2.22 -7.71
C PHE A 56 12.54 -2.34 -7.03
N GLN A 57 12.95 -3.55 -6.67
CA GLN A 57 14.21 -3.80 -5.95
C GLN A 57 15.45 -3.37 -6.76
N SER A 58 15.41 -3.52 -8.09
CA SER A 58 16.56 -3.20 -8.95
C SER A 58 16.53 -1.78 -9.55
N GLY A 59 15.35 -1.20 -9.75
CA GLY A 59 15.19 0.03 -10.52
C GLY A 59 14.62 1.23 -9.77
N PHE A 60 13.99 1.05 -8.61
CA PHE A 60 13.38 2.16 -7.89
C PHE A 60 14.45 3.08 -7.28
N GLN A 61 14.35 4.38 -7.61
CA GLN A 61 15.22 5.42 -7.07
C GLN A 61 14.40 6.31 -6.13
N PRO A 62 14.48 6.07 -4.81
CA PRO A 62 13.70 6.81 -3.85
C PRO A 62 14.17 8.27 -3.77
N GLN A 63 13.23 9.19 -3.59
CA GLN A 63 13.49 10.59 -3.27
C GLN A 63 13.01 10.88 -1.85
N ASP A 64 13.67 11.83 -1.19
CA ASP A 64 13.37 12.22 0.19
C ASP A 64 11.93 12.67 0.41
N THR A 65 11.30 13.19 -0.64
CA THR A 65 9.91 13.64 -0.59
C THR A 65 8.90 12.54 -0.87
N ASP A 66 9.32 11.36 -1.34
CA ASP A 66 8.38 10.30 -1.74
C ASP A 66 7.47 9.86 -0.59
N ILE A 67 6.21 9.60 -0.93
CA ILE A 67 5.23 8.99 -0.04
C ILE A 67 4.81 7.64 -0.61
N ILE A 68 4.98 6.59 0.17
CA ILE A 68 4.57 5.22 -0.16
C ILE A 68 3.35 4.85 0.68
N LEU A 69 2.22 4.64 0.02
CA LEU A 69 1.00 4.13 0.64
C LEU A 69 0.98 2.61 0.53
N ALA A 70 1.02 1.93 1.67
CA ALA A 70 1.05 0.49 1.72
C ALA A 70 -0.20 -0.06 2.39
N SER A 71 -0.68 -1.21 1.93
CA SER A 71 -1.70 -1.97 2.64
C SER A 71 -1.63 -3.44 2.22
N TYR A 72 -2.17 -4.33 3.04
CA TYR A 72 -2.53 -5.64 2.51
C TYR A 72 -3.69 -5.50 1.49
N PRO A 73 -3.79 -6.33 0.43
CA PRO A 73 -4.88 -6.23 -0.52
C PRO A 73 -6.26 -6.15 0.16
N LYS A 74 -7.16 -5.33 -0.39
CA LYS A 74 -8.53 -5.09 0.10
C LYS A 74 -8.64 -4.45 1.51
N SER A 75 -7.55 -3.90 2.05
CA SER A 75 -7.52 -3.26 3.38
C SER A 75 -7.77 -1.75 3.39
N GLY A 76 -8.29 -1.15 2.31
CA GLY A 76 -8.67 0.27 2.28
C GLY A 76 -7.73 1.22 1.55
N THR A 77 -6.94 0.73 0.57
CA THR A 77 -6.04 1.56 -0.26
C THR A 77 -6.70 2.78 -0.88
N THR A 78 -7.93 2.64 -1.40
CA THR A 78 -8.65 3.74 -2.05
C THR A 78 -8.86 4.91 -1.09
N TRP A 79 -9.24 4.61 0.15
CA TRP A 79 -9.53 5.64 1.14
C TRP A 79 -8.23 6.30 1.62
N LEU A 80 -7.17 5.52 1.83
CA LEU A 80 -5.85 6.05 2.17
C LEU A 80 -5.29 6.97 1.07
N LYS A 81 -5.40 6.57 -0.21
CA LYS A 81 -5.01 7.40 -1.36
C LYS A 81 -5.78 8.71 -1.39
N ALA A 82 -7.11 8.63 -1.28
CA ALA A 82 -7.97 9.81 -1.34
C ALA A 82 -7.63 10.82 -0.23
N LEU A 83 -7.49 10.34 1.01
CA LEU A 83 -7.12 11.18 2.16
C LEU A 83 -5.75 11.81 1.99
N THR A 84 -4.75 11.04 1.53
CA THR A 84 -3.40 11.57 1.29
C THR A 84 -3.41 12.70 0.26
N VAL A 85 -4.08 12.49 -0.87
CA VAL A 85 -4.19 13.49 -1.94
C VAL A 85 -4.93 14.73 -1.46
N ALA A 86 -6.01 14.57 -0.68
CA ALA A 86 -6.73 15.70 -0.10
C ALA A 86 -5.87 16.51 0.87
N LEU A 87 -5.12 15.84 1.76
CA LEU A 87 -4.24 16.52 2.72
C LEU A 87 -3.12 17.30 2.04
N LEU A 88 -2.49 16.72 1.02
CA LEU A 88 -1.43 17.37 0.26
C LEU A 88 -1.95 18.50 -0.63
N GLY A 89 -3.13 18.34 -1.23
CA GLY A 89 -3.79 19.36 -2.04
C GLY A 89 -4.25 20.56 -1.22
N ARG A 90 -4.81 20.31 -0.03
CA ARG A 90 -5.23 21.35 0.92
C ARG A 90 -4.10 22.30 1.30
N SER A 91 -2.91 21.75 1.58
CA SER A 91 -1.74 22.56 1.92
C SER A 91 -1.27 23.47 0.78
N LYS A 92 -1.67 23.20 -0.46
CA LYS A 92 -1.28 23.99 -1.64
C LYS A 92 -2.37 24.97 -2.08
N ASN A 93 -3.63 24.64 -1.84
CA ASN A 93 -4.78 25.40 -2.31
C ASN A 93 -5.46 26.10 -1.13
N HIS A 94 -5.07 27.35 -0.85
CA HIS A 94 -5.73 28.20 0.15
C HIS A 94 -7.03 28.85 -0.33
N SER A 95 -7.38 28.69 -1.61
CA SER A 95 -8.54 29.31 -2.24
C SER A 95 -9.66 28.29 -2.47
N SER A 96 -10.85 28.62 -1.97
CA SER A 96 -12.10 27.92 -2.24
C SER A 96 -12.35 27.83 -3.74
N SER A 97 -12.20 26.65 -4.35
CA SER A 97 -12.73 26.41 -5.70
C SER A 97 -12.79 24.92 -5.99
N ASN A 98 -13.74 24.53 -6.83
CA ASN A 98 -14.11 23.18 -7.26
C ASN A 98 -13.00 22.39 -8.01
N ASP A 99 -11.73 22.77 -7.90
CA ASP A 99 -10.56 22.16 -8.55
C ASP A 99 -9.85 21.14 -7.63
N HIS A 100 -10.61 20.35 -6.86
CA HIS A 100 -10.01 19.30 -6.04
C HIS A 100 -9.62 18.09 -6.92
N PRO A 101 -8.40 17.53 -6.81
CA PRO A 101 -7.97 16.37 -7.61
C PRO A 101 -8.88 15.14 -7.51
N LEU A 102 -9.58 14.98 -6.38
CA LEU A 102 -10.56 13.91 -6.18
C LEU A 102 -11.85 14.05 -7.02
N LEU A 103 -12.12 15.26 -7.53
CA LEU A 103 -13.27 15.52 -8.40
C LEU A 103 -12.91 15.40 -9.88
N SER A 104 -11.63 15.54 -10.24
CA SER A 104 -11.17 15.57 -11.63
C SER A 104 -10.60 14.25 -12.16
N SER A 105 -10.25 13.28 -11.29
CA SER A 105 -9.85 11.94 -11.73
C SER A 105 -10.22 10.84 -10.72
N PRO A 106 -10.92 9.77 -11.14
CA PRO A 106 -11.13 8.59 -10.30
C PRO A 106 -9.85 7.77 -10.11
N ASN A 107 -8.83 8.00 -10.95
CA ASN A 107 -7.55 7.30 -10.88
C ASN A 107 -6.48 8.24 -10.30
N LEU A 108 -6.21 8.06 -9.01
CA LEU A 108 -5.22 8.82 -8.24
C LEU A 108 -3.77 8.40 -8.52
N ASP A 109 -3.56 7.37 -9.34
CA ASP A 109 -2.21 6.86 -9.65
C ASP A 109 -1.39 7.82 -10.53
N ASN A 110 -2.04 8.80 -11.16
CA ASN A 110 -1.41 9.83 -12.01
C ASN A 110 -1.32 11.20 -11.33
N PHE A 111 -1.35 11.27 -10.00
CA PHE A 111 -1.17 12.53 -9.29
C PHE A 111 0.27 13.06 -9.49
N SER A 112 0.46 13.90 -10.52
CA SER A 112 1.75 14.44 -10.97
C SER A 112 2.24 15.61 -10.10
N ALA A 113 1.96 15.60 -8.80
CA ALA A 113 2.43 16.64 -7.88
C ALA A 113 3.64 16.15 -7.09
N THR A 114 4.48 17.08 -6.65
CA THR A 114 5.44 16.87 -5.57
C THR A 114 4.71 16.97 -4.23
N PRO A 115 4.88 16.04 -3.28
CA PRO A 115 5.67 14.82 -3.35
C PRO A 115 5.08 13.72 -4.25
N ARG A 116 5.93 12.87 -4.83
CA ARG A 116 5.47 11.70 -5.61
C ARG A 116 4.76 10.73 -4.69
N LEU A 117 3.61 10.23 -5.15
CA LEU A 117 2.79 9.28 -4.40
C LEU A 117 2.83 7.91 -5.06
N PHE A 118 3.22 6.89 -4.30
CA PHE A 118 3.24 5.50 -4.74
C PHE A 118 2.27 4.67 -3.91
N SER A 119 1.83 3.54 -4.46
CA SER A 119 1.02 2.58 -3.72
C SER A 119 1.48 1.17 -3.95
N THR A 120 1.46 0.37 -2.89
CA THR A 120 2.00 -0.98 -2.92
C THR A 120 1.27 -1.92 -1.98
N HIS A 121 1.35 -3.20 -2.31
CA HIS A 121 0.95 -4.30 -1.45
C HIS A 121 2.15 -5.14 -1.01
N MET A 122 3.38 -4.69 -1.30
CA MET A 122 4.59 -5.38 -0.86
C MET A 122 4.70 -5.34 0.67
N PRO A 123 5.23 -6.39 1.30
CA PRO A 123 5.58 -6.32 2.71
C PRO A 123 6.78 -5.38 2.91
N LEU A 124 6.90 -4.77 4.09
CA LEU A 124 7.96 -3.80 4.35
C LEU A 124 9.37 -4.39 4.15
N HIS A 125 9.56 -5.66 4.53
CA HIS A 125 10.87 -6.31 4.42
C HIS A 125 11.34 -6.48 2.96
N ALA A 126 10.43 -6.51 1.98
CA ALA A 126 10.78 -6.59 0.56
C ALA A 126 11.20 -5.22 -0.01
N MET A 127 10.89 -4.12 0.69
CA MET A 127 11.25 -2.76 0.30
C MET A 127 12.40 -2.17 1.12
N GLN A 128 12.60 -2.67 2.35
CA GLN A 128 13.47 -2.02 3.35
C GLN A 128 14.90 -1.77 2.87
N GLU A 129 15.50 -2.68 2.09
CA GLU A 129 16.88 -2.50 1.62
C GLU A 129 16.95 -1.43 0.53
N THR A 130 15.98 -1.41 -0.39
CA THR A 130 15.84 -0.37 -1.41
C THR A 130 15.60 1.01 -0.80
N LEU A 131 14.92 1.09 0.34
CA LEU A 131 14.55 2.35 1.01
C LEU A 131 15.50 2.76 2.14
N LYS A 132 16.53 1.95 2.45
CA LYS A 132 17.35 2.05 3.68
C LYS A 132 18.01 3.40 3.94
N GLN A 133 18.31 4.15 2.89
CA GLN A 133 18.97 5.45 2.95
C GLN A 133 18.04 6.62 2.60
N SER A 134 16.77 6.33 2.29
CA SER A 134 15.81 7.37 1.92
C SER A 134 14.96 7.76 3.14
N PRO A 135 14.75 9.06 3.38
CA PRO A 135 13.78 9.54 4.35
C PRO A 135 12.34 9.54 3.80
N CYS A 136 12.05 8.72 2.78
CA CYS A 136 10.70 8.58 2.24
C CYS A 136 9.71 8.20 3.33
N LYS A 137 8.50 8.75 3.27
CA LYS A 137 7.44 8.44 4.22
C LYS A 137 6.63 7.26 3.76
N ILE A 138 6.38 6.32 4.65
CA ILE A 138 5.56 5.14 4.43
C ILE A 138 4.33 5.24 5.31
N VAL A 139 3.15 5.23 4.72
CA VAL A 139 1.87 5.15 5.45
C VAL A 139 1.26 3.79 5.18
N TYR A 140 1.10 3.00 6.22
CA TYR A 140 0.50 1.68 6.15
C TYR A 140 -0.89 1.67 6.80
N VAL A 141 -1.89 1.16 6.07
CA VAL A 141 -3.22 0.88 6.64
C VAL A 141 -3.44 -0.63 6.75
N CYS A 142 -3.78 -1.08 7.96
CA CYS A 142 -4.27 -2.43 8.19
C CYS A 142 -5.79 -2.44 8.35
N ARG A 143 -6.43 -3.57 8.02
CA ARG A 143 -7.85 -3.81 8.26
C ARG A 143 -8.03 -5.21 8.84
N ASN A 144 -9.00 -5.38 9.72
CA ASN A 144 -9.40 -6.70 10.16
C ASN A 144 -9.89 -7.51 8.95
N LEU A 145 -9.24 -8.64 8.69
CA LEU A 145 -9.53 -9.43 7.51
C LEU A 145 -10.80 -10.27 7.61
N LYS A 146 -11.38 -10.44 8.82
CA LYS A 146 -12.60 -11.24 9.03
C LYS A 146 -13.74 -10.85 8.09
N ASP A 147 -13.89 -9.57 7.82
CA ASP A 147 -14.98 -9.05 6.97
C ASP A 147 -14.61 -8.95 5.49
N THR A 148 -13.39 -9.33 5.11
CA THR A 148 -12.84 -9.13 3.75
C THR A 148 -12.39 -10.40 3.06
N ILE A 149 -12.19 -11.48 3.83
CA ILE A 149 -11.72 -12.77 3.33
C ILE A 149 -12.89 -13.72 3.17
N LEU A 150 -12.95 -14.36 2.00
CA LEU A 150 -13.88 -15.46 1.75
C LEU A 150 -13.47 -16.68 2.60
N ASP A 151 -14.44 -17.44 3.10
CA ASP A 151 -14.19 -18.67 3.87
C ASP A 151 -13.22 -19.63 3.15
N SER A 152 -13.32 -19.71 1.82
CA SER A 152 -12.44 -20.54 0.99
C SER A 152 -10.96 -20.15 1.06
N MET A 153 -10.65 -18.89 1.41
CA MET A 153 -9.29 -18.37 1.54
C MET A 153 -8.80 -18.36 2.99
N PHE A 154 -9.68 -18.59 3.97
CA PHE A 154 -9.35 -18.57 5.40
C PHE A 154 -8.27 -19.59 5.76
N LYS A 155 -8.36 -20.82 5.23
CA LYS A 155 -7.36 -21.86 5.48
C LYS A 155 -5.97 -21.46 4.95
N SER A 156 -5.91 -20.90 3.73
CA SER A 156 -4.66 -20.41 3.13
C SER A 156 -4.09 -19.23 3.90
N LEU A 157 -4.95 -18.34 4.42
CA LEU A 157 -4.54 -17.26 5.31
C LEU A 157 -3.89 -17.79 6.60
N CYS A 158 -4.55 -18.74 7.29
CA CYS A 158 -4.03 -19.35 8.52
C CYS A 158 -2.70 -20.08 8.29
N ASN A 159 -2.55 -20.78 7.16
CA ASN A 159 -1.32 -21.47 6.79
C ASN A 159 -0.23 -20.52 6.25
N GLY A 160 -0.58 -19.25 5.98
CA GLY A 160 0.31 -18.27 5.39
C GLY A 160 0.62 -18.48 3.89
N THR A 161 -0.02 -19.45 3.23
CA THR A 161 0.15 -19.79 1.80
C THR A 161 -0.86 -19.06 0.92
N ILE A 162 -0.93 -17.74 1.10
CA ILE A 162 -1.84 -16.83 0.40
C ILE A 162 -1.03 -15.74 -0.29
N PHE A 163 -1.55 -15.12 -1.34
CA PHE A 163 -0.90 -13.98 -2.01
C PHE A 163 -0.51 -12.87 -1.01
N TYR A 164 0.75 -12.43 -1.03
CA TYR A 164 1.41 -11.56 -0.05
C TYR A 164 1.49 -12.10 1.39
N GLY A 165 1.16 -13.38 1.59
CA GLY A 165 1.27 -14.07 2.85
C GLY A 165 2.71 -14.51 3.18
N PRO A 166 3.02 -14.82 4.46
CA PRO A 166 2.08 -14.88 5.58
C PRO A 166 1.55 -13.51 6.00
N PHE A 167 0.23 -13.40 6.20
CA PHE A 167 -0.42 -12.12 6.53
C PHE A 167 0.14 -11.50 7.81
N TRP A 168 0.40 -12.32 8.83
CA TRP A 168 0.96 -11.86 10.10
C TRP A 168 2.32 -11.21 9.93
N ASP A 169 3.20 -11.80 9.12
CA ASP A 169 4.51 -11.23 8.84
C ASP A 169 4.39 -9.92 8.05
N HIS A 170 3.46 -9.87 7.11
CA HIS A 170 3.14 -8.64 6.38
C HIS A 170 2.73 -7.53 7.36
N LEU A 171 1.72 -7.77 8.19
CA LEU A 171 1.20 -6.82 9.17
C LEU A 171 2.27 -6.39 10.18
N LEU A 172 2.93 -7.37 10.80
CA LEU A 172 3.91 -7.16 11.86
C LEU A 172 5.16 -6.44 11.35
N SER A 173 5.53 -6.61 10.07
CA SER A 173 6.66 -5.88 9.50
C SER A 173 6.43 -4.36 9.56
N TYR A 174 5.24 -3.88 9.18
CA TYR A 174 4.88 -2.47 9.26
C TYR A 174 4.65 -2.00 10.70
N TRP A 175 3.96 -2.81 11.52
CA TRP A 175 3.70 -2.48 12.90
C TRP A 175 5.02 -2.26 13.66
N ARG A 176 5.95 -3.22 13.60
CA ARG A 176 7.29 -3.08 14.21
C ARG A 176 8.09 -1.94 13.57
N GLY A 177 7.99 -1.78 12.24
CA GLY A 177 8.63 -0.68 11.51
C GLY A 177 8.22 0.68 12.06
N SER A 178 6.94 0.89 12.37
CA SER A 178 6.43 2.14 12.92
C SER A 178 6.94 2.48 14.32
N PHE A 179 7.30 1.47 15.13
CA PHE A 179 7.96 1.71 16.43
C PHE A 179 9.46 1.97 16.26
N LYS A 180 10.09 1.29 15.30
CA LYS A 180 11.53 1.43 15.04
C LYS A 180 11.87 2.77 14.40
N ASP A 181 11.03 3.25 13.50
CA ASP A 181 11.22 4.50 12.78
C ASP A 181 9.89 5.28 12.62
N PRO A 182 9.36 5.86 13.72
CA PRO A 182 8.08 6.57 13.70
C PRO A 182 8.10 7.86 12.87
N LYS A 183 9.29 8.34 12.46
CA LYS A 183 9.43 9.53 11.61
C LYS A 183 9.15 9.23 10.14
N HIS A 184 9.40 7.99 9.71
CA HIS A 184 9.27 7.58 8.31
C HIS A 184 8.24 6.47 8.10
N VAL A 185 7.75 5.81 9.15
CA VAL A 185 6.72 4.76 9.03
C VAL A 185 5.53 5.05 9.95
N LEU A 186 4.38 5.37 9.35
CA LEU A 186 3.10 5.51 10.04
C LEU A 186 2.25 4.24 9.88
N PHE A 187 1.80 3.67 10.99
CA PHE A 187 0.85 2.56 11.02
C PHE A 187 -0.53 3.06 11.46
N MET A 188 -1.55 2.79 10.64
CA MET A 188 -2.95 3.16 10.85
C MET A 188 -3.85 1.94 10.78
N ARG A 189 -4.97 1.96 11.53
CA ARG A 189 -6.02 0.93 11.44
C ARG A 189 -7.25 1.50 10.75
N TYR A 190 -7.77 0.77 9.76
CA TYR A 190 -8.96 1.14 9.02
C TYR A 190 -10.18 1.34 9.94
N GLU A 191 -10.29 0.53 10.98
CA GLU A 191 -11.35 0.62 11.98
C GLU A 191 -11.28 1.92 12.79
N GLU A 192 -10.08 2.38 13.16
CA GLU A 192 -9.89 3.68 13.84
C GLU A 192 -10.21 4.83 12.90
N MET A 193 -9.81 4.73 11.63
CA MET A 193 -10.15 5.76 10.66
C MET A 193 -11.67 5.93 10.52
N LYS A 194 -12.45 4.87 10.73
CA LYS A 194 -13.92 4.94 10.77
C LYS A 194 -14.48 5.46 12.10
N ALA A 195 -13.93 5.00 13.22
CA ALA A 195 -14.44 5.34 14.54
C ALA A 195 -14.06 6.76 14.96
N GLU A 196 -12.87 7.21 14.60
CA GLU A 196 -12.25 8.47 15.01
C GLU A 196 -11.63 9.19 13.79
N PRO A 197 -12.42 9.51 12.74
CA PRO A 197 -11.91 10.02 11.47
C PRO A 197 -11.09 11.30 11.65
N HIS A 198 -11.53 12.22 12.51
CA HIS A 198 -10.87 13.50 12.74
C HIS A 198 -9.45 13.31 13.31
N GLU A 199 -9.31 12.51 14.35
CA GLU A 199 -8.02 12.23 15.00
C GLU A 199 -7.06 11.52 14.04
N GLN A 200 -7.56 10.55 13.27
CA GLN A 200 -6.72 9.85 12.29
C GLN A 200 -6.30 10.75 11.12
N ILE A 201 -7.17 11.68 10.67
CA ILE A 201 -6.84 12.66 9.63
C ILE A 201 -5.77 13.64 10.12
N LYS A 202 -5.90 14.17 11.35
CA LYS A 202 -4.88 15.05 11.94
C LYS A 202 -3.54 14.34 12.08
N ARG A 203 -3.54 13.15 12.67
CA ARG A 203 -2.34 12.31 12.83
C ARG A 203 -1.66 12.02 11.49
N HIS A 204 -2.44 11.77 10.43
CA HIS A 204 -1.91 11.57 9.08
C HIS A 204 -1.29 12.87 8.53
N ALA A 205 -1.97 14.00 8.66
CA ALA A 205 -1.49 15.31 8.21
C ALA A 205 -0.18 15.71 8.90
N ASP A 206 -0.10 15.52 10.22
CA ASP A 206 1.10 15.78 11.02
C ASP A 206 2.27 14.92 10.54
N PHE A 207 2.03 13.62 10.33
CA PHE A 207 3.04 12.71 9.82
C PHE A 207 3.52 13.12 8.42
N LEU A 208 2.62 13.55 7.54
CA LEU A 208 2.98 14.05 6.20
C LEU A 208 3.72 15.39 6.24
N GLY A 209 3.69 16.11 7.36
CA GLY A 209 4.34 17.41 7.53
C GLY A 209 3.46 18.59 7.06
N CYS A 210 2.14 18.39 7.02
CA CYS A 210 1.15 19.43 6.73
C CYS A 210 0.08 19.50 7.84
N PRO A 211 0.48 19.77 9.10
CA PRO A 211 -0.44 19.80 10.24
C PRO A 211 -1.57 20.82 10.02
N PHE A 212 -2.73 20.57 10.62
CA PHE A 212 -3.82 21.54 10.63
C PHE A 212 -3.43 22.77 11.45
N THR A 213 -3.75 23.95 10.95
CA THR A 213 -3.64 25.19 11.72
C THR A 213 -4.80 25.31 12.72
N LYS A 214 -4.61 26.06 13.82
CA LYS A 214 -5.70 26.34 14.78
C LYS A 214 -6.96 26.88 14.12
N GLN A 215 -6.80 27.74 13.11
CA GLN A 215 -7.91 28.30 12.35
C GLN A 215 -8.69 27.24 11.55
N GLU A 216 -8.01 26.26 10.94
CA GLU A 216 -8.68 25.15 10.25
C GLU A 216 -9.43 24.23 11.22
N GLU A 217 -8.92 24.07 12.44
CA GLU A 217 -9.57 23.30 13.49
C GLU A 217 -10.83 24.00 14.03
N GLU A 218 -10.75 25.32 14.25
CA GLU A 218 -11.86 26.14 14.78
C GLU A 218 -12.94 26.42 13.73
N SER A 219 -12.60 26.50 12.44
CA SER A 219 -13.54 26.80 11.34
C SER A 219 -14.42 25.62 10.92
N GLY A 220 -14.25 24.44 11.55
CA GLY A 220 -15.14 23.31 11.29
C GLY A 220 -14.94 22.70 9.91
N VAL A 221 -13.71 22.61 9.39
CA VAL A 221 -13.36 21.75 8.22
C VAL A 221 -13.74 20.27 8.45
N PHE A 222 -14.15 19.95 9.68
CA PHE A 222 -14.64 18.68 10.18
C PHE A 222 -16.16 18.62 10.44
N GLY A 223 -16.90 19.70 10.17
CA GLY A 223 -18.34 19.80 10.38
C GLY A 223 -19.14 19.59 9.09
N GLY A 224 -19.59 18.37 8.86
CA GLY A 224 -20.48 17.98 7.76
C GLY A 224 -20.84 16.50 7.81
#